data_AF-A0A7S7W8W9-F1
#
_entry.id   AF-A0A7S7W8W9-F1
#
_cell.length_a   1.000
_cell.length_b   1.000
_cell.length_c   1.000
_cell.angle_alpha   90.00
_cell.angle_beta   90.00
_cell.angle_gamma   90.00
#
_symmetry.space_group_name_H-M   'P 1'
#
loop_
_entity.id
_entity.type
_entity.pdbx_description
1 polymer ?
#
loop_
_entity_poly.entity_id
_entity_poly.type
_entity_poly.pdbx_seq_one_letter_code
_entity_poly.pdbx_strand_id
1 'polypeptide(L)'
;MSRHKTILLGITMLSVGIGSVPQADAQTFRTYRCADGTQFIVGFYDLDKRAFLQIDGEPITLARRLSVSGARYSGAGVTLKIPKSGPTTVKHLRRPVTSCVEAGQPGI
;
A
#
# COMPACT_ATOMS: atom_id res chain seq x y z
N MET A 1 61.55 -43.65 11.85
CA MET A 1 60.88 -43.19 10.62
C MET A 1 59.40 -43.55 10.75
N SER A 2 58.60 -42.77 11.49
CA SER A 2 57.65 -41.76 10.98
C SER A 2 56.97 -42.16 9.68
N ARG A 3 55.62 -42.28 9.66
CA ARG A 3 54.69 -41.36 8.94
C ARG A 3 53.25 -41.65 9.38
N HIS A 4 52.73 -40.89 10.34
CA HIS A 4 51.31 -40.87 10.64
C HIS A 4 50.61 -40.01 9.59
N LYS A 5 49.67 -40.60 8.86
CA LYS A 5 48.97 -39.97 7.74
C LYS A 5 47.77 -39.21 8.29
N THR A 6 47.97 -37.94 8.66
CA THR A 6 46.91 -37.06 9.17
C THR A 6 45.96 -36.72 8.03
N ILE A 7 44.73 -37.24 8.08
CA ILE A 7 43.64 -36.85 7.18
C ILE A 7 42.93 -35.64 7.81
N LEU A 8 43.15 -34.46 7.25
CA LEU A 8 42.43 -33.24 7.61
C LEU A 8 41.09 -33.22 6.87
N LEU A 9 39.99 -33.48 7.58
CA LEU A 9 38.63 -33.19 7.11
C LEU A 9 38.37 -31.69 7.25
N GLY A 10 38.48 -30.96 6.14
CA GLY A 10 38.07 -29.56 6.07
C GLY A 10 36.55 -29.45 5.99
N ILE A 11 35.92 -28.87 7.00
CA ILE A 11 34.49 -28.55 6.99
C ILE A 11 34.33 -27.21 6.26
N THR A 12 33.90 -27.25 5.00
CA THR A 12 33.48 -26.05 4.27
C THR A 12 32.08 -25.64 4.74
N MET A 13 31.98 -24.61 5.58
CA MET A 13 30.70 -23.96 5.86
C MET A 13 30.21 -23.28 4.57
N LEU A 14 29.13 -23.81 3.99
CA LEU A 14 28.36 -23.10 2.97
C LEU A 14 27.56 -21.99 3.67
N SER A 15 28.03 -20.76 3.60
CA SER A 15 27.23 -19.58 3.91
C SER A 15 26.19 -19.39 2.79
N VAL A 16 24.98 -19.90 3.02
CA VAL A 16 23.82 -19.57 2.19
C VAL A 16 23.56 -18.07 2.35
N GLY A 17 23.86 -17.29 1.32
CA GLY A 17 23.46 -15.90 1.23
C GLY A 17 21.94 -15.84 1.21
N ILE A 18 21.35 -15.20 2.22
CA ILE A 18 19.93 -14.84 2.18
C ILE A 18 19.82 -13.77 1.10
N GLY A 19 19.53 -14.20 -0.13
CA GLY A 19 19.15 -13.28 -1.19
C GLY A 19 17.91 -12.54 -0.71
N SER A 20 17.99 -11.22 -0.65
CA SER A 20 16.84 -10.36 -0.37
C SER A 20 15.74 -10.73 -1.34
N VAL A 21 14.69 -11.38 -0.84
CA VAL A 21 13.47 -11.65 -1.58
C VAL A 21 12.95 -10.27 -2.04
N PRO A 22 12.67 -10.04 -3.33
CA PRO A 22 11.94 -8.86 -3.73
C PRO A 22 10.67 -8.83 -2.89
N GLN A 23 10.42 -7.73 -2.19
CA GLN A 23 9.19 -7.54 -1.44
C GLN A 23 8.03 -7.79 -2.41
N ALA A 24 7.36 -8.93 -2.24
CA ALA A 24 6.31 -9.40 -3.16
C ALA A 24 5.23 -8.32 -3.26
N ASP A 25 4.81 -7.97 -4.49
CA ASP A 25 3.81 -6.98 -4.89
C ASP A 25 3.61 -5.84 -3.88
N ALA A 26 4.18 -4.66 -4.16
CA ALA A 26 4.18 -3.53 -3.24
C ALA A 26 2.78 -2.89 -3.10
N GLN A 27 1.88 -3.57 -2.39
CA GLN A 27 0.60 -3.02 -2.00
C GLN A 27 0.83 -1.80 -1.09
N THR A 28 0.27 -0.67 -1.49
CA THR A 28 0.35 0.58 -0.72
C THR A 28 -0.98 0.81 -0.01
N PHE A 29 -0.95 0.84 1.32
CA PHE A 29 -2.09 1.25 2.13
C PHE A 29 -1.89 2.67 2.63
N ARG A 30 -2.93 3.49 2.49
CA ARG A 30 -2.94 4.86 3.00
C ARG A 30 -4.16 5.07 3.87
N THR A 31 -3.95 5.67 5.02
CA THR A 31 -5.03 6.05 5.93
C THR A 31 -5.32 7.53 5.77
N TYR A 32 -6.59 7.89 5.65
CA TYR A 32 -7.02 9.27 5.52
C TYR A 32 -7.94 9.68 6.66
N ARG A 33 -7.79 10.93 7.10
CA ARG A 33 -8.71 11.61 8.03
C ARG A 33 -9.26 12.85 7.36
N CYS A 34 -10.56 12.99 7.36
CA CYS A 34 -11.26 14.08 6.69
C CYS A 34 -11.81 15.12 7.66
N ALA A 35 -12.06 16.33 7.17
CA ALA A 35 -12.51 17.47 7.98
C ALA A 35 -13.89 17.27 8.63
N ASP A 36 -14.73 16.39 8.06
CA ASP A 36 -16.04 15.99 8.58
C ASP A 36 -15.95 14.83 9.59
N GLY A 37 -14.75 14.42 9.99
CA GLY A 37 -14.51 13.31 10.90
C GLY A 37 -14.49 11.93 10.22
N THR A 38 -14.78 11.85 8.92
CA THR A 38 -14.69 10.60 8.15
C THR A 38 -13.26 10.08 8.17
N GLN A 39 -13.09 8.78 8.40
CA GLN A 39 -11.79 8.09 8.36
C GLN A 39 -11.91 6.88 7.45
N PHE A 40 -10.90 6.64 6.62
CA PHE A 40 -10.89 5.50 5.73
C PHE A 40 -9.47 5.03 5.45
N ILE A 41 -9.35 3.76 5.05
CA ILE A 41 -8.11 3.17 4.56
C ILE A 41 -8.31 2.87 3.08
N VAL A 42 -7.32 3.17 2.25
CA VAL A 42 -7.33 2.81 0.84
C VAL A 42 -6.10 1.98 0.49
N GLY A 43 -6.33 0.84 -0.15
CA GLY A 43 -5.31 -0.02 -0.73
C GLY A 43 -5.16 0.19 -2.24
N PHE A 44 -3.92 0.27 -2.68
CA PHE A 44 -3.51 0.26 -4.09
C PHE A 44 -2.59 -0.95 -4.33
N TYR A 45 -2.81 -1.65 -5.44
CA TYR A 45 -2.03 -2.83 -5.84
C TYR A 45 -1.37 -2.53 -7.19
N ASP A 46 -0.12 -2.93 -7.38
CA ASP A 46 0.69 -2.53 -8.55
C ASP A 46 0.05 -2.91 -9.89
N LEU A 47 -0.58 -4.08 -9.96
CA LEU A 47 -1.23 -4.60 -11.17
C LEU A 47 -2.72 -4.26 -11.28
N ASP A 48 -3.32 -3.64 -10.25
CA ASP A 48 -4.73 -3.27 -10.25
C ASP A 48 -4.90 -1.76 -10.26
N LYS A 49 -5.59 -1.26 -11.29
CA LYS A 49 -5.87 0.19 -11.41
C LYS A 49 -6.98 0.65 -10.47
N ARG A 50 -7.64 -0.25 -9.74
CA ARG A 50 -8.71 0.09 -8.78
C ARG A 50 -8.11 0.53 -7.44
N ALA A 51 -8.92 1.23 -6.68
CA ALA A 51 -8.63 1.58 -5.30
C ALA A 51 -9.60 0.80 -4.40
N PHE A 52 -9.07 0.13 -3.38
CA PHE A 52 -9.86 -0.69 -2.45
C PHE A 52 -10.02 0.08 -1.16
N LEU A 53 -11.21 0.64 -0.96
CA LEU A 53 -11.51 1.55 0.14
C LEU A 53 -12.22 0.79 1.26
N GLN A 54 -11.80 0.99 2.50
CA GLN A 54 -12.59 0.64 3.68
C GLN A 54 -13.05 1.94 4.35
N ILE A 55 -14.34 2.25 4.23
CA ILE A 55 -14.96 3.48 4.74
C ILE A 55 -16.22 3.10 5.52
N ASP A 56 -16.41 3.70 6.69
CA ASP A 56 -17.55 3.40 7.58
C ASP A 56 -17.69 1.89 7.91
N GLY A 57 -16.60 1.12 7.84
CA GLY A 57 -16.58 -0.33 8.03
C GLY A 57 -16.93 -1.17 6.80
N GLU A 58 -17.32 -0.54 5.69
CA GLU A 58 -17.71 -1.23 4.45
C GLU A 58 -16.55 -1.26 3.44
N PRO A 59 -16.24 -2.43 2.85
CA PRO A 59 -15.28 -2.54 1.77
C PRO A 59 -15.92 -2.12 0.44
N ILE A 60 -15.36 -1.09 -0.18
CA ILE A 60 -15.82 -0.54 -1.45
C ILE A 60 -14.68 -0.56 -2.46
N THR A 61 -14.93 -1.17 -3.62
CA THR A 61 -14.00 -1.11 -4.74
C THR A 61 -14.31 0.09 -5.63
N LEU A 62 -13.33 0.97 -5.81
CA LEU A 62 -13.44 2.15 -6.66
C LEU A 62 -12.67 1.92 -7.95
N ALA A 63 -13.35 2.03 -9.08
CA ALA A 63 -12.67 1.96 -10.37
C ALA A 63 -12.06 3.32 -10.71
N ARG A 64 -10.85 3.30 -11.29
CA ARG A 64 -10.18 4.51 -11.77
C ARG A 64 -11.01 5.19 -12.86
N ARG A 65 -10.98 6.51 -12.86
CA ARG A 65 -11.65 7.39 -13.81
C ARG A 65 -10.64 8.36 -14.38
N LEU A 66 -11.00 8.94 -15.53
CA LEU A 66 -10.24 10.02 -16.12
C LEU A 66 -10.24 11.23 -15.17
N SER A 67 -9.06 11.82 -14.99
CA SER A 67 -8.85 13.04 -14.22
C SER A 67 -7.87 13.93 -14.95
N VAL A 68 -8.11 15.24 -14.90
CA VAL A 68 -7.23 16.25 -15.50
C VAL A 68 -5.87 16.29 -14.78
N SER A 69 -5.88 16.12 -13.45
CA SER A 69 -4.67 16.05 -12.62
C SER A 69 -4.85 14.99 -11.54
N GLY A 70 -3.76 14.32 -11.18
CA GLY A 70 -3.73 13.25 -10.18
C GLY A 70 -4.53 12.02 -10.60
N ALA A 71 -5.18 11.41 -9.61
CA ALA A 71 -6.03 10.24 -9.79
C ALA A 71 -7.44 10.49 -9.26
N ARG A 72 -8.44 9.99 -9.98
CA ARG A 72 -9.83 9.95 -9.56
C ARG A 72 -10.32 8.51 -9.58
N TYR A 73 -11.00 8.10 -8.52
CA TYR A 73 -11.62 6.80 -8.37
C TYR A 73 -13.09 6.97 -8.00
N SER A 74 -13.96 6.10 -8.50
CA SER A 74 -15.38 6.13 -8.15
C SER A 74 -16.02 4.75 -8.21
N GLY A 75 -16.96 4.49 -7.31
CA GLY A 75 -17.72 3.24 -7.20
C GLY A 75 -18.65 3.30 -6.00
N ALA A 76 -19.77 2.57 -6.02
CA ALA A 76 -20.73 2.48 -4.91
C ALA A 76 -21.14 3.83 -4.29
N GLY A 77 -21.33 4.87 -5.10
CA GLY A 77 -21.69 6.21 -4.60
C GLY A 77 -20.56 6.96 -3.88
N VAL A 78 -19.35 6.41 -3.86
CA VAL A 78 -18.13 7.06 -3.37
C VAL A 78 -17.31 7.62 -4.52
N THR A 79 -16.71 8.79 -4.31
CA THR A 79 -15.68 9.34 -5.20
C THR A 79 -14.47 9.78 -4.39
N LEU A 80 -13.30 9.25 -4.73
CA LEU A 80 -12.01 9.63 -4.16
C LEU A 80 -11.20 10.37 -5.21
N LYS A 81 -10.66 11.55 -4.86
CA LYS A 81 -9.74 12.31 -5.71
C LYS A 81 -8.44 12.56 -4.95
N ILE A 82 -7.34 12.15 -5.57
CA ILE A 82 -5.97 12.36 -5.07
C ILE A 82 -5.25 13.21 -6.12
N PRO A 83 -5.29 14.55 -6.03
CA PRO A 83 -4.63 15.40 -7.00
C PRO A 83 -3.10 15.34 -6.84
N LYS A 84 -2.36 15.75 -7.88
CA LYS A 84 -0.90 15.91 -7.76
C LYS A 84 -0.51 17.06 -6.82
N SER A 85 -1.37 18.07 -6.72
CA SER A 85 -1.21 19.22 -5.83
C SER A 85 -2.56 19.60 -5.21
N GLY A 86 -2.54 20.05 -3.96
CA GLY A 86 -3.76 20.36 -3.20
C GLY A 86 -4.32 19.17 -2.41
N PRO A 87 -5.48 19.33 -1.77
CA PRO A 87 -6.01 18.37 -0.82
C PRO A 87 -6.61 17.13 -1.51
N THR A 88 -6.43 15.98 -0.88
CA THR A 88 -7.22 14.79 -1.20
C THR A 88 -8.68 15.06 -0.81
N THR A 89 -9.64 14.59 -1.60
CA THR A 89 -11.07 14.75 -1.28
C THR A 89 -11.82 13.46 -1.44
N VAL A 90 -12.83 13.26 -0.58
CA VAL A 90 -13.78 12.16 -0.71
C VAL A 90 -15.20 12.71 -0.76
N LYS A 91 -16.05 12.07 -1.55
CA LYS A 91 -17.50 12.22 -1.51
C LYS A 91 -18.08 10.86 -1.15
N HIS A 92 -18.80 10.76 -0.04
CA HIS A 92 -19.46 9.52 0.38
C HIS A 92 -20.98 9.65 0.25
N LEU A 93 -21.59 8.94 -0.71
CA LEU A 93 -23.03 8.90 -0.95
C LEU A 93 -23.63 10.31 -1.10
N ARG A 94 -24.58 10.66 -0.21
CA ARG A 94 -25.28 11.95 -0.17
C ARG A 94 -24.53 13.03 0.63
N ARG A 95 -23.39 12.70 1.24
CA ARG A 95 -22.59 13.66 2.00
C ARG A 95 -21.91 14.66 1.05
N PRO A 96 -21.66 15.90 1.50
CA PRO A 96 -20.83 16.86 0.78
C PRO A 96 -19.42 16.30 0.52
N VAL A 97 -18.72 16.90 -0.44
CA VAL A 97 -17.30 16.62 -0.66
C VAL A 97 -16.52 17.17 0.54
N THR A 98 -15.64 16.35 1.12
CA THR A 98 -14.82 16.70 2.28
C THR A 98 -13.33 16.60 1.93
N SER A 99 -12.52 17.49 2.48
CA SER A 99 -11.06 17.46 2.35
C SER A 99 -10.45 16.50 3.36
N CYS A 100 -9.47 15.73 2.92
CA CYS A 100 -8.80 14.72 3.72
C CYS A 100 -7.28 14.88 3.67
N VAL A 101 -6.66 14.54 4.79
CA VAL A 101 -5.20 14.46 4.95
C VAL A 101 -4.80 13.01 5.16
N GLU A 102 -3.66 12.62 4.59
CA GLU A 102 -3.07 11.32 4.84
C GLU A 102 -2.59 11.32 6.29
N ALA A 103 -3.20 10.47 7.13
CA ALA A 103 -2.67 10.20 8.45
C ALA A 103 -1.41 9.37 8.22
N GLY A 104 -0.25 9.93 8.56
CA GLY A 104 1.04 9.30 8.35
C GLY A 104 1.02 7.82 8.75
N GLN A 105 1.72 7.00 7.97
CA GLN A 105 1.74 5.55 8.14
C GLN A 105 2.03 5.21 9.61
N PRO A 106 1.21 4.37 10.28
CA PRO A 106 1.57 3.86 11.59
C PRO A 106 2.91 3.13 11.42
N GLY A 107 3.98 3.72 11.97
CA GLY A 107 5.25 3.03 12.09
C GLY A 107 5.00 1.81 12.96
N ILE A 108 5.20 0.63 12.37
CA ILE A 108 5.41 -0.61 13.11
C ILE A 108 6.84 -0.63 13.65
#